data_AF-A0A485B3F9-F1
#
_entry.id   AF-A0A485B3F9-F1
#
_cell.length_a   1.000
_cell.length_b   1.000
_cell.length_c   1.000
_cell.angle_alpha   90.00
_cell.angle_beta   90.00
_cell.angle_gamma   90.00
#
_symmetry.space_group_name_H-M   'P 1'
#
loop_
_entity.id
_entity.type
_entity.pdbx_description
1 polymer ?
#
loop_
_entity_poly.entity_id
_entity_poly.type
_entity_poly.pdbx_seq_one_letter_code
_entity_poly.pdbx_strand_id
1 'polypeptide(L)'
;MSDIALTVSVLALVAVVGLWIGNIKIRGIGFGIGGVLFGGIIVGHFVDQAGITLSSPMLHFIQEFGLILFVYTIGIQVGPGFFASLRVSGLRLNLFAILIVILGGLVTTLLHKIFDIPLPVVLGIYSGAVTNTPALGAGQQILRDPWRAL
;
A
#
# COMPACT_ATOMS: atom_id res chain seq x y z
N MET A 1 -27.36 -3.16 11.41
CA MET A 1 -26.86 -3.10 10.02
C MET A 1 -25.97 -4.31 9.82
N SER A 2 -25.88 -4.92 8.62
CA SER A 2 -24.90 -6.00 8.43
C SER A 2 -23.49 -5.44 8.52
N ASP A 3 -22.56 -6.17 9.14
CA ASP A 3 -21.17 -5.72 9.31
C ASP A 3 -20.50 -5.43 7.96
N ILE A 4 -20.92 -6.15 6.92
CA ILE A 4 -20.52 -5.94 5.52
C ILE A 4 -20.98 -4.56 5.03
N ALA A 5 -22.27 -4.22 5.19
CA ALA A 5 -22.80 -2.95 4.73
C ALA A 5 -22.12 -1.78 5.44
N LEU A 6 -21.92 -1.89 6.75
CA LEU A 6 -21.22 -0.87 7.53
C LEU A 6 -19.76 -0.70 7.06
N THR A 7 -19.05 -1.80 6.80
CA THR A 7 -17.67 -1.76 6.29
C THR A 7 -17.59 -1.07 4.94
N VAL A 8 -18.49 -1.41 4.02
CA VAL A 8 -18.55 -0.78 2.69
C VAL A 8 -18.87 0.71 2.81
N SER A 9 -19.81 1.10 3.68
CA SER A 9 -20.13 2.51 3.94
C SER A 9 -18.93 3.29 4.50
N VAL A 10 -18.19 2.70 5.44
CA VAL A 10 -16.97 3.32 6.01
C VAL A 10 -15.89 3.47 4.93
N LEU A 11 -15.67 2.46 4.10
CA LEU A 11 -14.68 2.54 3.02
C LEU A 11 -15.08 3.55 1.94
N ALA A 12 -16.38 3.70 1.65
CA ALA A 12 -16.87 4.77 0.79
C ALA A 12 -16.61 6.14 1.42
N LEU A 13 -16.82 6.31 2.73
CA LEU A 13 -16.49 7.53 3.46
C LEU A 13 -14.99 7.83 3.39
N VAL A 14 -14.13 6.83 3.59
CA VAL A 14 -12.67 6.94 3.42
C VAL A 14 -12.33 7.46 2.02
N ALA A 15 -12.93 6.90 0.97
CA ALA A 15 -12.69 7.33 -0.39
C ALA A 15 -13.13 8.78 -0.62
N VAL A 16 -14.32 9.17 -0.15
CA VAL A 16 -14.84 10.54 -0.29
C VAL A 16 -13.96 11.55 0.44
N VAL A 17 -13.70 11.32 1.74
CA VAL A 17 -12.86 12.21 2.56
C VAL A 17 -11.43 12.25 2.01
N GLY A 18 -10.90 11.11 1.63
CA GLY A 18 -9.56 10.96 1.09
C GLY A 18 -9.34 11.67 -0.24
N LEU A 19 -10.26 11.51 -1.19
CA LEU A 19 -10.23 12.21 -2.47
C LEU A 19 -10.48 13.72 -2.29
N TRP A 20 -11.32 14.10 -1.32
CA TRP A 20 -11.53 15.51 -0.98
C TRP A 20 -10.24 16.15 -0.45
N ILE A 21 -9.55 15.51 0.51
CA ILE A 21 -8.24 15.93 1.01
C ILE A 21 -7.22 15.97 -0.14
N GLY A 22 -7.24 14.97 -1.02
CA GLY A 22 -6.36 14.89 -2.18
C GLY A 22 -6.48 16.07 -3.15
N ASN A 23 -7.67 16.67 -3.25
CA ASN A 23 -7.95 17.83 -4.08
C ASN A 23 -7.57 19.17 -3.43
N ILE A 24 -7.26 19.19 -2.13
CA ILE A 24 -6.80 20.40 -1.45
C ILE A 24 -5.42 20.76 -2.00
N LYS A 25 -5.32 21.97 -2.58
CA LYS A 25 -4.08 22.51 -3.13
C LYS A 25 -3.53 23.57 -2.18
N ILE A 26 -2.29 23.40 -1.75
CA ILE A 26 -1.56 24.39 -0.97
C ILE A 26 -0.46 24.94 -1.85
N ARG A 27 -0.48 26.26 -2.12
CA ARG A 27 0.53 26.96 -2.95
C ARG A 27 0.74 26.31 -4.33
N GLY A 28 -0.33 25.77 -4.93
CA GLY A 28 -0.30 25.13 -6.25
C GLY A 28 0.05 23.64 -6.24
N ILE A 29 0.45 23.06 -5.10
CA ILE A 29 0.76 21.63 -4.96
C ILE A 29 -0.42 20.93 -4.30
N GLY A 30 -0.99 19.92 -4.96
CA GLY A 30 -2.07 19.09 -4.43
C GLY A 30 -1.53 17.78 -3.83
N PHE A 31 -2.22 17.25 -2.82
CA PHE A 31 -1.88 15.95 -2.21
C PHE A 31 -2.14 14.76 -3.13
N GLY A 32 -3.03 14.92 -4.12
CA GLY A 32 -3.37 13.88 -5.09
C GLY A 32 -3.94 12.63 -4.42
N ILE A 33 -3.62 11.45 -4.98
CA ILE A 33 -4.07 10.16 -4.45
C ILE A 33 -3.53 9.90 -3.02
N GLY A 34 -2.43 10.55 -2.63
CA GLY A 34 -1.92 10.50 -1.26
C GLY A 34 -2.92 10.98 -0.21
N GLY A 35 -3.89 11.83 -0.59
CA GLY A 35 -4.99 12.23 0.30
C GLY A 35 -5.85 11.05 0.77
N VAL A 36 -5.97 9.98 -0.03
CA VAL A 36 -6.73 8.78 0.33
C VAL A 36 -6.09 8.02 1.49
N LEU A 37 -4.76 7.98 1.56
CA LEU A 37 -4.02 7.42 2.71
C LEU A 37 -4.37 8.16 4.00
N PHE A 38 -4.29 9.50 3.98
CA PHE A 38 -4.61 10.32 5.14
C PHE A 38 -6.09 10.25 5.52
N GLY A 39 -6.99 10.21 4.54
CA GLY A 39 -8.41 9.96 4.77
C GLY A 39 -8.67 8.63 5.46
N GLY A 40 -7.96 7.57 5.06
CA GLY A 40 -8.01 6.26 5.70
C GLY A 40 -7.53 6.28 7.15
N ILE A 41 -6.42 6.96 7.43
CA ILE A 41 -5.89 7.12 8.79
C ILE A 41 -6.87 7.89 9.69
N ILE A 42 -7.41 9.01 9.20
CA ILE A 42 -8.33 9.87 9.95
C ILE A 42 -9.62 9.11 10.25
N VAL A 43 -10.29 8.58 9.22
CA VAL A 43 -11.57 7.86 9.40
C VAL A 43 -11.35 6.59 10.22
N GLY A 44 -10.25 5.85 9.98
CA GLY A 44 -9.90 4.66 10.75
C GLY A 44 -9.73 4.96 12.24
N HIS A 45 -9.08 6.06 12.60
CA HIS A 45 -8.92 6.50 13.98
C HIS A 45 -10.27 6.78 14.66
N PHE A 46 -11.20 7.48 13.99
CA PHE A 46 -12.53 7.75 14.55
C PHE A 46 -13.41 6.50 14.63
N VAL A 47 -13.30 5.58 13.68
CA VAL A 47 -14.02 4.30 13.68
C VAL A 47 -13.57 3.43 14.86
N ASP A 48 -12.26 3.38 15.13
CA ASP A 48 -11.68 2.68 16.27
C ASP A 48 -12.12 3.30 17.61
N GLN A 49 -12.05 4.64 17.74
CA GLN A 49 -12.53 5.35 18.92
C GLN A 49 -14.03 5.17 19.18
N ALA A 50 -14.84 5.05 18.12
CA ALA A 50 -16.28 4.80 18.23
C ALA A 50 -16.61 3.33 18.57
N GLY A 51 -15.61 2.44 18.66
CA GLY A 51 -15.81 1.01 18.92
C GLY A 51 -16.52 0.26 17.80
N ILE A 52 -16.46 0.79 16.57
CA ILE A 52 -17.14 0.20 15.42
C ILE A 52 -16.28 -0.93 14.86
N THR A 53 -16.78 -2.17 14.94
CA THR A 53 -16.10 -3.34 14.39
C THR A 53 -16.38 -3.50 12.90
N LEU A 54 -15.33 -3.46 12.08
CA LEU A 54 -15.42 -3.70 10.64
C LEU A 54 -15.26 -5.19 10.33
N SER A 55 -15.87 -5.62 9.23
CA SER A 55 -15.78 -6.98 8.72
C SER A 55 -14.39 -7.24 8.15
N SER A 56 -13.58 -8.04 8.88
CA SER A 56 -12.24 -8.46 8.44
C SER A 56 -12.22 -9.14 7.07
N PRO A 57 -13.16 -10.07 6.73
CA PRO A 57 -13.25 -10.64 5.39
C PRO A 57 -13.46 -9.59 4.28
N MET A 58 -14.29 -8.57 4.54
CA MET A 58 -14.55 -7.51 3.57
C MET A 58 -13.36 -6.57 3.39
N LEU A 59 -12.67 -6.20 4.47
CA LEU A 59 -11.45 -5.40 4.40
C LEU A 59 -10.39 -6.12 3.58
N HIS A 60 -10.20 -7.42 3.82
CA HIS A 60 -9.27 -8.24 3.06
C HIS A 60 -9.66 -8.35 1.59
N PHE A 61 -10.93 -8.63 1.30
CA PHE A 61 -11.41 -8.71 -0.08
C PHE A 61 -11.16 -7.41 -0.85
N ILE A 62 -11.50 -6.25 -0.26
CA ILE A 62 -11.31 -4.95 -0.91
C ILE A 62 -9.83 -4.62 -1.08
N GLN A 63 -8.99 -4.99 -0.11
CA GLN A 63 -7.55 -4.82 -0.23
C GLN A 63 -6.95 -5.63 -1.39
N GLU A 64 -7.25 -6.93 -1.46
CA GLU A 64 -6.76 -7.83 -2.52
C GLU A 64 -7.32 -7.41 -3.89
N PHE A 65 -8.62 -7.14 -3.96
CA PHE A 65 -9.27 -6.70 -5.18
C PHE A 65 -8.68 -5.36 -5.68
N GLY A 66 -8.51 -4.40 -4.78
CA GLY A 66 -7.89 -3.11 -5.09
C GLY A 66 -6.44 -3.25 -5.56
N LEU A 67 -5.66 -4.14 -4.92
CA LEU A 67 -4.29 -4.45 -5.32
C LEU A 67 -4.22 -5.08 -6.71
N ILE A 68 -5.10 -6.03 -7.02
CA ILE A 68 -5.19 -6.65 -8.34
C ILE A 68 -5.48 -5.59 -9.41
N LEU A 69 -6.48 -4.74 -9.18
CA LEU A 69 -6.81 -3.64 -10.09
C LEU A 69 -5.64 -2.65 -10.26
N PHE A 70 -4.96 -2.32 -9.16
CA PHE A 70 -3.79 -1.45 -9.20
C PHE A 70 -2.63 -2.06 -10.02
N VAL A 71 -2.25 -3.30 -9.75
CA VAL A 71 -1.16 -3.98 -10.48
C VAL A 71 -1.53 -4.17 -11.96
N TYR A 72 -2.79 -4.54 -12.25
CA TYR A 72 -3.29 -4.70 -13.62
C TYR A 72 -3.21 -3.39 -14.41
N THR A 73 -3.71 -2.29 -13.83
CA THR A 73 -3.71 -0.98 -14.50
C THR A 73 -2.30 -0.46 -14.74
N ILE A 74 -1.39 -0.61 -13.76
CA ILE A 74 0.03 -0.30 -13.96
C ILE A 74 0.60 -1.17 -15.08
N GLY A 75 0.35 -2.48 -15.07
CA GLY A 75 0.86 -3.41 -16.08
C GLY A 75 0.46 -3.03 -17.51
N ILE A 76 -0.79 -2.60 -17.73
CA ILE A 76 -1.25 -2.11 -19.04
C ILE A 76 -0.64 -0.76 -19.41
N GLN A 77 -0.51 0.17 -18.46
CA GLN A 77 0.03 1.51 -18.72
C GLN A 77 1.53 1.48 -19.02
N VAL A 78 2.31 0.71 -18.25
CA VAL A 78 3.77 0.63 -18.44
C VAL A 78 4.21 -0.44 -19.46
N GLY A 79 3.34 -1.38 -19.80
CA GLY A 79 3.63 -2.50 -20.71
C GLY A 79 4.19 -2.09 -22.09
N PRO A 80 3.53 -1.19 -22.84
CA PRO A 80 4.00 -0.77 -24.17
C PRO A 80 5.40 -0.12 -24.16
N GLY A 81 5.77 0.57 -23.07
CA GLY A 81 7.06 1.24 -22.91
C GLY A 81 8.18 0.34 -22.35
N PHE A 82 7.86 -0.85 -21.87
CA PHE A 82 8.80 -1.71 -21.16
C PHE A 82 10.02 -2.07 -22.02
N PHE A 83 9.81 -2.66 -23.21
CA PHE A 83 10.93 -3.08 -24.05
C PHE A 83 11.75 -1.92 -24.61
N ALA A 84 11.12 -0.77 -24.87
CA ALA A 84 11.81 0.43 -25.31
C ALA A 84 12.73 0.97 -24.20
N SER A 85 12.23 1.03 -22.95
CA SER A 85 13.04 1.45 -21.80
C SER A 85 14.19 0.48 -21.52
N LEU A 86 13.98 -0.82 -21.77
CA LEU A 86 15.03 -1.83 -21.61
C LEU A 86 16.24 -1.60 -22.53
N ARG A 87 16.00 -1.19 -23.78
CA ARG A 87 17.05 -1.04 -24.81
C ARG A 87 17.94 0.19 -24.62
N VAL A 88 17.42 1.28 -24.08
CA VAL A 88 18.15 2.57 -24.03
C VAL A 88 18.94 2.73 -22.72
N SER A 89 18.44 2.19 -21.60
CA SER A 89 19.14 2.22 -20.30
C SER A 89 18.63 1.15 -19.31
N GLY A 90 17.91 0.14 -19.79
CA GLY A 90 17.22 -0.85 -18.98
C GLY A 90 18.08 -1.56 -17.97
N LEU A 91 19.25 -2.04 -18.40
CA LEU A 91 20.12 -2.84 -17.54
C LEU A 91 20.63 -2.04 -16.34
N ARG A 92 21.03 -0.78 -16.55
CA ARG A 92 21.49 0.11 -15.46
C ARG A 92 20.35 0.44 -14.50
N LEU A 93 19.17 0.80 -15.02
CA LEU A 93 18.01 1.14 -14.18
C LEU A 93 17.49 -0.07 -13.39
N ASN A 94 17.47 -1.26 -13.98
CA ASN A 94 17.09 -2.48 -13.26
C ASN A 94 18.11 -2.83 -12.17
N LEU A 95 19.41 -2.62 -12.42
CA LEU A 95 20.43 -2.86 -11.40
C LEU A 95 20.24 -1.91 -10.19
N PHE A 96 19.96 -0.62 -10.44
CA PHE A 96 19.61 0.31 -9.36
C PHE A 96 18.32 -0.09 -8.64
N ALA A 97 17.29 -0.53 -9.36
CA ALA A 97 16.04 -0.99 -8.74
C ALA A 97 16.28 -2.21 -7.83
N ILE A 98 17.04 -3.21 -8.29
CA ILE A 98 17.43 -4.37 -7.49
C ILE A 98 18.24 -3.93 -6.26
N LEU A 99 19.20 -3.02 -6.44
CA LEU A 99 20.01 -2.50 -5.34
C LEU A 99 19.16 -1.82 -4.27
N ILE A 100 18.21 -0.97 -4.68
CA ILE A 100 17.30 -0.26 -3.76
C ILE A 100 16.42 -1.26 -2.98
N VAL A 101 15.89 -2.28 -3.66
CA VAL A 101 15.09 -3.35 -3.05
C VAL A 101 15.91 -4.13 -2.02
N ILE A 102 17.11 -4.57 -2.37
CA ILE A 102 18.00 -5.32 -1.47
C ILE A 102 18.41 -4.47 -0.28
N LEU A 103 18.87 -3.23 -0.52
CA LEU A 103 19.28 -2.32 0.55
C LEU A 103 18.11 -1.98 1.48
N GLY A 104 16.94 -1.69 0.93
CA GLY A 104 15.72 -1.47 1.72
C GLY A 104 15.38 -2.68 2.59
N GLY A 105 15.46 -3.89 2.05
CA GLY A 105 15.22 -5.13 2.79
C GLY A 105 16.24 -5.38 3.89
N LEU A 106 17.53 -5.15 3.61
CA LEU A 106 18.60 -5.25 4.61
C LEU A 106 18.42 -4.24 5.75
N VAL A 107 18.19 -2.97 5.41
CA VAL A 107 18.00 -1.90 6.40
C VAL A 107 16.79 -2.17 7.29
N THR A 108 15.65 -2.55 6.71
CA THR A 108 14.43 -2.83 7.48
C THR A 108 14.54 -4.10 8.32
N THR A 109 15.24 -5.13 7.85
CA THR A 109 15.56 -6.33 8.64
C THR A 109 16.50 -6.00 9.81
N LEU A 110 17.48 -5.12 9.60
CA LEU A 110 18.35 -4.65 10.66
C LEU A 110 17.58 -3.85 11.71
N LEU A 111 16.68 -2.96 11.28
CA LEU A 111 15.80 -2.20 12.18
C LEU A 111 14.90 -3.13 13.01
N HIS A 112 14.32 -4.17 12.39
CA HIS A 112 13.55 -5.19 13.10
C HIS A 112 14.38 -5.85 14.21
N LYS A 113 15.62 -6.27 13.92
CA LYS A 113 16.47 -6.96 14.88
C LYS A 113 17.02 -6.07 16.00
N ILE A 114 17.31 -4.80 15.72
CA ILE A 114 17.89 -3.88 16.71
C ILE A 114 16.83 -3.31 17.64
N PHE A 115 15.66 -2.94 17.10
CA PHE A 115 14.63 -2.20 17.81
C PHE A 115 13.38 -3.05 18.14
N ASP A 116 13.40 -4.35 17.85
CA ASP A 116 12.30 -5.31 18.08
C ASP A 116 10.95 -4.83 17.52
N ILE A 117 11.00 -4.20 16.33
CA ILE A 117 9.82 -3.61 15.69
C ILE A 117 8.92 -4.74 15.16
N PRO A 118 7.59 -4.73 15.41
CA PRO A 118 6.69 -5.76 14.91
C PRO A 118 6.74 -5.92 13.39
N LEU A 119 6.72 -7.17 12.90
CA LEU A 119 6.78 -7.50 11.47
C LEU A 119 5.77 -6.71 10.59
N PRO A 120 4.49 -6.53 10.96
CA PRO A 120 3.56 -5.73 10.16
C PRO A 120 4.03 -4.28 9.96
N VAL A 121 4.67 -3.69 10.98
CA VAL A 121 5.20 -2.33 10.95
C VAL A 121 6.45 -2.27 10.07
N VAL A 122 7.35 -3.26 10.19
CA VAL A 122 8.56 -3.37 9.36
C VAL A 122 8.22 -3.47 7.87
N LEU A 123 7.20 -4.26 7.50
CA LEU A 123 6.71 -4.35 6.13
C LEU A 123 6.14 -3.02 5.63
N GLY A 124 5.45 -2.28 6.50
CA GLY A 124 4.99 -0.91 6.22
C GLY A 124 6.16 0.05 5.96
N ILE A 125 7.18 0.03 6.81
CA ILE A 125 8.40 0.84 6.65
C ILE A 125 9.11 0.46 5.35
N TYR A 126 9.28 -0.82 5.07
CA TYR A 126 9.96 -1.30 3.86
C TYR A 126 9.24 -0.85 2.59
N SER A 127 7.96 -1.20 2.46
CA SER A 127 7.14 -0.84 1.29
C SER A 127 7.06 0.66 1.07
N GLY A 128 6.95 1.46 2.14
CA GLY A 128 6.99 2.92 2.07
C GLY A 128 8.36 3.44 1.63
N ALA A 129 9.45 2.95 2.21
CA ALA A 129 10.81 3.40 1.92
C ALA A 129 11.23 3.09 0.47
N VAL A 130 10.82 1.94 -0.07
CA VAL A 130 11.07 1.59 -1.48
C VAL A 130 9.96 2.07 -2.42
N THR A 131 8.98 2.85 -1.92
CA THR A 131 7.84 3.38 -2.70
C THR A 131 7.06 2.30 -3.46
N ASN A 132 6.98 1.09 -2.90
CA ASN A 132 6.37 -0.09 -3.51
C ASN A 132 5.16 -0.55 -2.69
N THR A 133 4.01 0.11 -2.88
CA THR A 133 2.75 -0.23 -2.19
C THR A 133 2.30 -1.69 -2.42
N PRO A 134 2.46 -2.29 -3.61
CA PRO A 134 2.19 -3.72 -3.81
C PRO A 134 2.97 -4.66 -2.88
N ALA A 135 4.20 -4.29 -2.51
CA ALA A 135 4.98 -5.08 -1.56
C ALA A 135 4.33 -5.15 -0.17
N LEU A 136 3.59 -4.12 0.25
CA LEU A 136 2.84 -4.16 1.51
C LEU A 136 1.72 -5.21 1.46
N GLY A 137 0.96 -5.25 0.36
CA GLY A 137 -0.10 -6.24 0.17
C GLY A 137 0.44 -7.67 0.18
N ALA A 138 1.47 -7.92 -0.63
CA ALA A 138 2.14 -9.23 -0.66
C ALA A 138 2.72 -9.63 0.71
N GLY A 139 3.36 -8.70 1.41
CA GLY A 139 3.90 -8.95 2.75
C GLY A 139 2.83 -9.27 3.78
N GLN A 140 1.71 -8.55 3.76
CA GLN A 140 0.59 -8.83 4.66
C GLN A 140 -0.06 -10.20 4.39
N GLN A 141 -0.08 -10.64 3.14
CA GLN A 141 -0.55 -11.98 2.78
C GLN A 141 0.36 -13.07 3.35
N ILE A 142 1.68 -12.90 3.26
CA ILE A 142 2.66 -13.84 3.85
C ILE A 142 2.50 -13.93 5.37
N LEU A 143 2.26 -12.81 6.05
CA LEU A 143 2.06 -12.82 7.51
C LEU A 143 0.81 -13.59 7.95
N ARG A 144 -0.19 -13.69 7.08
CA ARG A 144 -1.44 -14.42 7.36
C ARG A 144 -1.31 -15.90 7.03
N ASP A 145 -0.63 -16.22 5.93
CA ASP A 145 -0.41 -17.58 5.43
C ASP A 145 1.09 -17.95 5.40
N PRO A 146 1.77 -18.08 6.56
CA PRO A 146 3.22 -18.29 6.62
C PRO A 146 3.68 -19.59 5.95
N TRP A 147 2.79 -20.57 5.77
CA TRP A 147 3.08 -21.84 5.09
C TRP A 147 3.29 -21.70 3.58
N ARG A 148 2.78 -20.64 2.92
CA ARG A 148 3.00 -20.42 1.48
C ARG A 148 4.38 -19.86 1.14
N ALA A 149 5.20 -19.53 2.14
CA ALA A 149 6.53 -18.96 1.99
C ALA A 149 7.67 -19.99 2.13
N LEU A 150 7.36 -21.27 2.40
CA LEU A 150 8.27 -22.42 2.45
C LEU A 150 7.94 -23.38 1.30
#